data_AF-A0A9E4PDF7-F1
#
_entry.id   AF-A0A9E4PDF7-F1
#
_cell.length_a   1.000
_cell.length_b   1.000
_cell.length_c   1.000
_cell.angle_alpha   90.00
_cell.angle_beta   90.00
_cell.angle_gamma   90.00
#
_symmetry.space_group_name_H-M   'P 1'
#
loop_
_entity.id
_entity.type
_entity.pdbx_description
1 polymer ?
#
loop_
_entity_poly.entity_id
_entity_poly.type
_entity_poly.pdbx_seq_one_letter_code
_entity_poly.pdbx_strand_id
1 'polypeptide(L)'
;MYQLAVFLHVMSAVVWVGGALFLAMVIIPVSRRLPISPPQSAALLGLVARRFRNVSWAAIAVLVATGLFMTLGHWRVTPVELARGDTWFTEVLRTKLGLVLVVIVLSAVHDFALGPRVADRLAALRQDGAPPEALRSARRWLVWVARINVLMALTVIALAVLLTRGSPF
;
A
#
# COMPACT_ATOMS: atom_id res chain seq x y z
N MET A 1 -17.57 1.60 -21.17
CA MET A 1 -16.32 0.90 -20.78
C MET A 1 -15.37 1.77 -19.96
N TYR A 2 -14.97 2.96 -20.42
CA TYR A 2 -14.04 3.83 -19.68
C TYR A 2 -14.50 4.21 -18.27
N GLN A 3 -15.74 4.70 -18.11
CA GLN A 3 -16.29 5.09 -16.79
C GLN A 3 -16.24 3.95 -15.76
N LEU A 4 -16.52 2.71 -16.20
CA LEU A 4 -16.42 1.53 -15.35
C LEU A 4 -14.97 1.27 -14.91
N ALA A 5 -14.00 1.41 -15.82
CA ALA A 5 -12.59 1.26 -15.48
C ALA A 5 -12.14 2.32 -14.46
N VAL A 6 -12.56 3.58 -14.64
CA VAL A 6 -12.31 4.66 -13.66
C VAL A 6 -12.94 4.33 -12.31
N PHE A 7 -14.21 3.91 -12.29
CA PHE A 7 -14.90 3.53 -11.06
C PHE A 7 -14.16 2.41 -10.33
N LEU A 8 -13.82 1.33 -11.03
CA LEU A 8 -13.09 0.19 -10.44
C LEU A 8 -11.68 0.60 -9.96
N HIS A 9 -10.98 1.46 -10.70
CA HIS A 9 -9.68 1.98 -10.30
C HIS A 9 -9.76 2.78 -9.00
N VAL A 10 -10.74 3.69 -8.90
CA VAL A 10 -10.96 4.52 -7.71
C VAL A 10 -11.40 3.66 -6.52
N MET A 11 -12.33 2.72 -6.71
CA MET A 11 -12.74 1.79 -5.66
C MET A 11 -11.58 0.94 -5.15
N SER A 12 -10.70 0.49 -6.04
CA SER A 12 -9.49 -0.25 -5.66
C SER A 12 -8.56 0.59 -4.80
N ALA A 13 -8.34 1.87 -5.17
CA ALA A 13 -7.54 2.80 -4.38
C ALA A 13 -8.17 3.08 -3.01
N VAL A 14 -9.50 3.25 -2.95
CA VAL A 14 -10.25 3.46 -1.69
C VAL A 14 -10.11 2.25 -0.77
N VAL A 15 -10.32 1.05 -1.28
CA VAL A 15 -10.21 -0.20 -0.48
C VAL A 15 -8.79 -0.37 0.04
N TRP A 16 -7.78 -0.18 -0.82
CA TRP A 16 -6.39 -0.40 -0.44
C TRP A 16 -5.85 0.68 0.49
N VAL A 17 -5.87 1.95 0.08
CA VAL A 17 -5.31 3.06 0.86
C VAL A 17 -6.18 3.35 2.08
N GLY A 18 -7.51 3.39 1.92
CA GLY A 18 -8.45 3.59 3.02
C GLY A 18 -8.40 2.45 4.04
N GLY A 19 -8.29 1.20 3.59
CA GLY A 19 -8.12 0.06 4.48
C GLY A 19 -6.81 0.09 5.27
N ALA A 20 -5.70 0.49 4.63
CA ALA A 20 -4.41 0.63 5.28
C ALA A 20 -4.43 1.73 6.35
N LEU A 21 -5.05 2.88 6.02
CA LEU A 21 -5.29 3.98 6.96
C LEU A 21 -6.17 3.54 8.13
N PHE A 22 -7.26 2.83 7.87
CA PHE A 22 -8.16 2.30 8.91
C PHE A 22 -7.43 1.32 9.84
N LEU A 23 -6.64 0.40 9.29
CA LEU A 23 -5.83 -0.53 10.08
C LEU A 23 -4.85 0.22 10.98
N ALA A 24 -4.15 1.21 10.42
CA ALA A 24 -3.12 1.98 11.13
C ALA A 24 -3.68 2.90 12.21
N MET A 25 -4.79 3.60 11.93
CA MET A 25 -5.33 4.65 12.79
C MET A 25 -6.41 4.17 13.76
N VAL A 26 -7.09 3.05 13.45
CA VAL A 26 -8.22 2.57 14.26
C VAL A 26 -7.90 1.22 14.88
N ILE A 27 -7.66 0.20 14.06
CA ILE A 27 -7.52 -1.18 14.55
C ILE A 27 -6.28 -1.36 15.43
N ILE A 28 -5.11 -0.85 15.00
CA ILE A 28 -3.87 -0.97 15.77
C ILE A 28 -3.97 -0.26 17.13
N PRO A 29 -4.44 1.01 17.22
CA PRO A 29 -4.60 1.68 18.52
C PRO A 29 -5.62 1.00 19.44
N VAL A 30 -6.77 0.59 18.91
CA VAL A 30 -7.81 -0.11 19.70
C VAL A 30 -7.26 -1.43 20.24
N SER A 31 -6.59 -2.21 19.40
CA SER A 31 -6.01 -3.51 19.78
C SER A 31 -4.95 -3.40 20.90
N ARG A 32 -4.28 -2.26 21.03
CA ARG A 32 -3.32 -1.97 22.12
C ARG A 32 -3.98 -1.56 23.43
N ARG A 33 -5.24 -1.11 23.40
CA ARG A 33 -6.00 -0.66 24.58
C ARG A 33 -6.95 -1.73 25.13
N LEU A 34 -7.20 -2.80 24.37
CA LEU A 34 -8.06 -3.89 24.83
C LEU A 34 -7.46 -4.58 26.07
N PRO A 35 -8.26 -4.91 27.08
CA PRO A 35 -7.84 -5.65 28.27
C PRO A 35 -7.69 -7.15 27.97
N ILE A 36 -6.95 -7.48 26.91
CA ILE A 36 -6.64 -8.85 26.50
C ILE A 36 -5.14 -9.07 26.62
N SER A 37 -4.73 -10.33 26.76
CA SER A 37 -3.30 -10.65 26.89
C SER A 37 -2.53 -10.21 25.63
N PRO A 38 -1.27 -9.75 25.75
CA PRO A 38 -0.45 -9.35 24.60
C PRO A 38 -0.36 -10.42 23.49
N PRO A 39 -0.34 -11.74 23.80
CA PRO A 39 -0.41 -12.78 22.78
C PRO A 39 -1.70 -12.79 21.96
N GLN A 40 -2.86 -12.64 22.62
CA GLN A 40 -4.16 -12.62 21.97
C GLN A 40 -4.33 -11.38 21.08
N SER A 41 -3.89 -10.21 21.55
CA SER A 41 -3.88 -8.97 20.77
C SER A 41 -3.04 -9.12 19.48
N ALA A 42 -1.83 -9.69 19.59
CA ALA A 42 -0.99 -9.95 18.43
C ALA A 42 -1.59 -10.99 17.46
N ALA A 43 -2.25 -12.03 17.97
CA ALA A 43 -2.92 -13.04 17.14
C ALA A 43 -4.09 -12.43 16.34
N LEU A 44 -4.90 -11.60 17.00
CA LEU A 44 -6.00 -10.87 16.35
C LEU A 44 -5.46 -9.95 15.24
N LEU A 45 -4.45 -9.14 15.52
CA LEU A 45 -3.82 -8.27 14.52
C LEU A 45 -3.23 -9.08 13.36
N GLY A 46 -2.61 -10.24 13.64
CA GLY A 46 -2.09 -11.13 12.61
C GLY A 46 -3.19 -11.68 11.70
N LEU A 47 -4.35 -12.07 12.25
CA LEU A 47 -5.50 -12.53 11.47
C LEU A 47 -6.07 -11.43 10.59
N VAL A 48 -6.29 -10.24 11.17
CA VAL A 48 -6.78 -9.07 10.44
C VAL A 48 -5.81 -8.68 9.33
N ALA A 49 -4.50 -8.61 9.63
CA ALA A 49 -3.47 -8.27 8.65
C ALA A 49 -3.40 -9.28 7.50
N ARG A 50 -3.48 -10.59 7.76
CA ARG A 50 -3.51 -11.62 6.71
C ARG A 50 -4.75 -11.52 5.83
N ARG A 51 -5.93 -11.28 6.43
CA ARG A 51 -7.17 -11.11 5.67
C ARG A 51 -7.11 -9.85 4.81
N PHE A 52 -6.66 -8.74 5.39
CA PHE A 52 -6.51 -7.46 4.71
C PHE A 52 -5.47 -7.53 3.58
N ARG A 53 -4.36 -8.26 3.77
CA ARG A 53 -3.38 -8.53 2.71
C ARG A 53 -4.05 -9.11 1.47
N ASN A 54 -4.83 -10.19 1.61
CA ASN A 54 -5.48 -10.81 0.45
C ASN A 54 -6.43 -9.84 -0.27
N VAL A 55 -7.20 -9.05 0.48
CA VAL A 55 -8.11 -8.03 -0.08
C VAL A 55 -7.31 -6.92 -0.78
N SER A 56 -6.21 -6.46 -0.17
CA SER A 56 -5.34 -5.42 -0.70
C SER A 56 -4.69 -5.85 -2.01
N TRP A 57 -4.17 -7.07 -2.10
CA TRP A 57 -3.55 -7.58 -3.32
C TRP A 57 -4.56 -7.78 -4.46
N ALA A 58 -5.80 -8.18 -4.15
CA ALA A 58 -6.88 -8.19 -5.13
C ALA A 58 -7.21 -6.78 -5.62
N ALA A 59 -7.29 -5.80 -4.72
CA ALA A 59 -7.50 -4.39 -5.08
C ALA A 59 -6.34 -3.84 -5.92
N ILE A 60 -5.08 -4.11 -5.56
CA ILE A 60 -3.89 -3.70 -6.34
C ILE A 60 -3.95 -4.29 -7.76
N ALA A 61 -4.32 -5.57 -7.90
CA ALA A 61 -4.44 -6.20 -9.23
C ALA A 61 -5.48 -5.49 -10.10
N VAL A 62 -6.66 -5.19 -9.55
CA VAL A 62 -7.71 -4.43 -10.27
C VAL A 62 -7.23 -3.00 -10.57
N LEU A 63 -6.55 -2.34 -9.63
CA LEU A 63 -5.99 -1.00 -9.81
C LEU A 63 -4.99 -0.95 -10.97
N VAL A 64 -4.07 -1.91 -11.04
CA VAL A 64 -3.07 -2.01 -12.11
C VAL A 64 -3.75 -2.31 -13.45
N ALA A 65 -4.64 -3.30 -13.50
CA ALA A 65 -5.34 -3.68 -14.74
C ALA A 65 -6.15 -2.52 -15.32
N THR A 66 -6.92 -1.84 -14.47
CA THR A 66 -7.72 -0.66 -14.88
C THR A 66 -6.82 0.53 -15.25
N GLY A 67 -5.72 0.75 -14.53
CA GLY A 67 -4.74 1.80 -14.84
C GLY A 67 -4.08 1.61 -16.20
N LEU A 68 -3.67 0.38 -16.51
CA LEU A 68 -3.13 0.00 -17.83
C LEU A 68 -4.18 0.16 -18.93
N PHE A 69 -5.41 -0.29 -18.70
CA PHE A 69 -6.51 -0.11 -19.66
C PHE A 69 -6.77 1.37 -19.97
N MET A 70 -6.81 2.24 -18.96
CA MET A 70 -7.00 3.68 -19.18
C MET A 70 -5.81 4.29 -19.93
N THR A 71 -4.58 3.92 -19.56
CA THR A 71 -3.35 4.48 -20.15
C THR A 71 -3.18 4.07 -21.61
N LEU A 72 -3.26 2.77 -21.90
CA LEU A 72 -2.99 2.22 -23.23
C LEU A 72 -4.22 2.24 -24.14
N GLY A 73 -5.42 2.01 -23.57
CA GLY A 73 -6.65 1.91 -24.34
C GLY A 73 -7.35 3.24 -24.57
N HIS A 74 -7.56 4.00 -23.49
CA HIS A 74 -8.33 5.26 -23.57
C HIS A 74 -7.44 6.45 -23.95
N TRP A 75 -6.38 6.72 -23.19
CA TRP A 75 -5.45 7.82 -23.45
C TRP A 75 -4.44 7.51 -24.56
N ARG A 76 -4.30 6.24 -24.94
CA ARG A 76 -3.43 5.76 -26.02
C ARG A 76 -1.97 6.22 -25.89
N VAL A 77 -1.51 6.40 -24.65
CA VAL A 77 -0.12 6.79 -24.37
C VAL A 77 0.78 5.60 -24.69
N THR A 78 1.70 5.79 -25.62
CA THR A 78 2.66 4.75 -25.99
C THR A 78 3.78 4.64 -24.95
N PRO A 79 4.45 3.47 -24.84
CA PRO A 79 5.61 3.33 -23.95
C PRO A 79 6.73 4.33 -24.24
N VAL A 80 6.90 4.73 -25.50
CA VAL A 80 7.92 5.71 -25.91
C VAL A 80 7.56 7.11 -25.42
N GLU A 81 6.32 7.55 -25.61
CA GLU A 81 5.85 8.85 -25.10
C GLU A 81 5.90 8.91 -23.58
N LEU A 82 5.51 7.82 -22.92
CA LEU A 82 5.60 7.70 -21.47
C LEU A 82 7.06 7.75 -21.00
N ALA A 83 7.99 7.12 -21.71
CA ALA A 83 9.40 7.13 -21.36
C ALA A 83 10.03 8.52 -21.54
N ARG A 84 9.67 9.25 -22.60
CA ARG A 84 10.20 10.59 -22.86
C ARG A 84 9.70 11.63 -21.86
N GLY A 85 8.39 11.65 -21.59
CA GLY A 85 7.80 12.61 -20.64
C GLY A 85 7.76 14.04 -21.19
N ASP A 86 7.68 14.21 -22.51
CA ASP A 86 7.82 15.53 -23.19
C ASP A 86 6.67 16.50 -22.88
N THR A 87 5.53 16.00 -22.41
CA THR A 87 4.37 16.82 -22.01
C THR A 87 4.15 16.77 -20.50
N TRP A 88 3.56 17.83 -19.93
CA TRP A 88 3.13 17.86 -18.53
C TRP A 88 2.32 16.61 -18.15
N PHE A 89 1.38 16.21 -19.01
CA PHE A 89 0.54 15.04 -18.78
C PHE A 89 1.37 13.75 -18.70
N THR A 90 2.25 13.51 -19.67
CA THR A 90 3.10 12.31 -19.70
C THR A 90 4.12 12.30 -18.56
N GLU A 91 4.59 13.47 -18.12
CA GLU A 91 5.54 13.57 -17.02
C GLU A 91 4.91 13.22 -15.67
N VAL A 92 3.74 13.78 -15.39
CA VAL A 92 2.98 13.47 -14.18
C VAL A 92 2.55 12.00 -14.20
N LEU A 93 2.11 11.48 -15.35
CA LEU A 93 1.74 10.09 -15.51
C LEU A 93 2.93 9.14 -15.28
N ARG A 94 4.11 9.45 -15.85
CA ARG A 94 5.36 8.70 -15.64
C ARG A 94 5.72 8.66 -14.16
N THR A 95 5.72 9.82 -13.50
CA THR A 95 6.01 9.95 -12.07
C THR A 95 5.01 9.14 -11.22
N LYS A 96 3.72 9.24 -11.53
CA LYS A 96 2.67 8.47 -10.86
C LYS A 96 2.90 6.96 -11.00
N LEU A 97 3.18 6.47 -12.20
CA LEU A 97 3.41 5.04 -12.45
C LEU A 97 4.68 4.53 -11.76
N GLY A 98 5.76 5.32 -11.78
CA GLY A 98 6.98 5.02 -11.03
C GLY A 98 6.73 4.91 -9.52
N LEU A 99 6.00 5.88 -8.95
CA LEU A 99 5.61 5.82 -7.53
C LEU A 99 4.70 4.63 -7.22
N VAL A 100 3.71 4.32 -8.06
CA VAL A 100 2.86 3.14 -7.88
C VAL A 100 3.70 1.86 -7.86
N LEU A 101 4.68 1.73 -8.75
CA LEU A 101 5.58 0.58 -8.77
C LEU A 101 6.39 0.48 -7.46
N VAL A 102 6.97 1.58 -7.00
CA VAL A 102 7.71 1.62 -5.72
C VAL A 102 6.82 1.22 -4.55
N VAL A 103 5.60 1.78 -4.47
CA VAL A 103 4.62 1.44 -3.42
C VAL A 103 4.24 -0.04 -3.47
N ILE A 104 4.00 -0.62 -4.65
CA ILE A 104 3.69 -2.04 -4.79
C ILE A 104 4.86 -2.91 -4.30
N VAL A 105 6.10 -2.57 -4.66
CA VAL A 105 7.30 -3.30 -4.22
C VAL A 105 7.47 -3.19 -2.70
N LEU A 106 7.36 -1.99 -2.13
CA LEU A 106 7.43 -1.79 -0.68
C LEU A 106 6.31 -2.55 0.05
N SER A 107 5.11 -2.58 -0.51
CA SER A 107 3.98 -3.35 0.02
C SER A 107 4.27 -4.86 0.00
N ALA A 108 4.84 -5.38 -1.10
CA ALA A 108 5.24 -6.79 -1.18
C ALA A 108 6.31 -7.14 -0.15
N VAL A 109 7.34 -6.32 -0.02
CA VAL A 109 8.40 -6.50 0.98
C VAL A 109 7.82 -6.45 2.39
N HIS A 110 6.93 -5.51 2.68
CA HIS A 110 6.24 -5.40 3.96
C HIS A 110 5.41 -6.67 4.28
N ASP A 111 4.58 -7.11 3.34
CA ASP A 111 3.56 -8.14 3.56
C ASP A 111 4.08 -9.57 3.52
N PHE A 112 5.12 -9.83 2.71
CA PHE A 112 5.66 -11.18 2.48
C PHE A 112 7.05 -11.40 3.07
N ALA A 113 7.85 -10.35 3.25
CA ALA A 113 9.20 -10.50 3.79
C ALA A 113 9.31 -10.03 5.25
N LEU A 114 8.87 -8.81 5.55
CA LEU A 114 9.02 -8.22 6.90
C LEU A 114 7.97 -8.75 7.88
N GLY A 115 6.71 -8.87 7.44
CA GLY A 115 5.60 -9.36 8.26
C GLY A 115 5.85 -10.75 8.87
N PRO A 116 6.12 -11.79 8.06
CA PRO A 116 6.41 -13.14 8.56
C PRO A 116 7.63 -13.17 9.48
N ARG A 117 8.74 -12.53 9.09
CA ARG A 117 9.98 -12.52 9.90
C ARG A 117 9.79 -11.92 11.29
N VAL A 118 8.96 -10.88 11.43
CA VAL A 118 8.65 -10.29 12.73
C VAL A 118 7.70 -11.19 13.53
N ALA A 119 6.73 -11.84 12.87
CA ALA A 119 5.81 -12.77 13.51
C ALA A 119 6.52 -14.02 14.05
N ASP A 120 7.41 -14.63 13.26
CA ASP A 120 8.15 -15.84 13.62
C ASP A 120 9.08 -15.57 14.82
N ARG A 121 9.81 -14.45 14.79
CA ARG A 121 10.67 -14.03 15.90
C ARG A 121 9.89 -13.71 17.17
N LEU A 122 8.69 -13.13 17.04
CA LEU A 122 7.83 -12.84 18.19
C LEU A 122 7.24 -14.12 18.78
N ALA A 123 6.96 -15.14 17.96
CA ALA A 123 6.54 -16.46 18.43
C ALA A 123 7.67 -17.18 19.20
N ALA A 124 8.90 -17.13 18.70
CA ALA A 124 10.07 -17.72 19.37
C ALA A 124 10.33 -17.10 20.76
N LEU A 125 10.20 -15.77 20.91
CA LEU A 125 10.44 -15.10 22.19
C LEU A 125 9.37 -15.33 23.25
N ARG A 126 8.19 -15.83 22.87
CA ARG A 126 7.21 -16.28 23.87
C ARG A 126 7.75 -17.43 24.73
N GLN A 127 8.82 -18.09 24.30
CA GLN A 127 9.45 -19.20 25.01
C GLN A 127 10.64 -18.75 25.90
N ASP A 128 11.38 -17.68 25.55
CA ASP A 128 12.71 -17.40 26.14
C ASP A 128 12.92 -16.03 26.83
N GLY A 129 11.91 -15.16 26.93
CA GLY A 129 12.02 -13.87 27.63
C GLY A 129 12.31 -12.65 26.74
N ALA A 130 12.95 -11.60 27.30
CA ALA A 130 12.94 -10.24 26.75
C ALA A 130 13.43 -10.12 25.28
N PRO A 131 12.83 -9.25 24.45
CA PRO A 131 13.11 -9.22 23.01
C PRO A 131 14.52 -8.69 22.67
N PRO A 132 15.31 -9.45 21.88
CA PRO A 132 16.59 -9.03 21.31
C PRO A 132 16.46 -7.70 20.56
N GLU A 133 17.54 -6.91 20.57
CA GLU A 133 17.58 -5.62 19.88
C GLU A 133 17.26 -5.73 18.37
N ALA A 134 17.64 -6.86 17.76
CA ALA A 134 17.33 -7.19 16.37
C ALA A 134 15.81 -7.29 16.08
N LEU A 135 14.98 -7.67 17.05
CA LEU A 135 13.53 -7.66 16.88
C LEU A 135 12.95 -6.25 17.02
N ARG A 136 13.51 -5.44 17.95
CA ARG A 136 13.11 -4.03 18.13
C ARG A 136 13.42 -3.21 16.88
N SER A 137 14.57 -3.42 16.24
CA SER A 137 14.91 -2.79 14.96
C SER A 137 14.02 -3.26 13.82
N ALA A 138 13.79 -4.57 13.68
CA ALA A 138 12.89 -5.12 12.65
C ALA A 138 11.45 -4.59 12.76
N ARG A 139 10.92 -4.46 13.97
CA ARG A 139 9.59 -3.88 14.23
C ARG A 139 9.53 -2.40 13.87
N ARG A 140 10.59 -1.62 14.17
CA ARG A 140 10.68 -0.21 13.75
C ARG A 140 10.68 -0.09 12.24
N TRP A 141 11.47 -0.90 11.54
CA TRP A 141 11.50 -0.96 10.08
C TRP A 141 10.12 -1.31 9.49
N LEU A 142 9.43 -2.32 10.02
CA LEU A 142 8.08 -2.68 9.59
C LEU A 142 7.11 -1.49 9.65
N VAL A 143 7.12 -0.75 10.77
CA VAL A 143 6.26 0.44 10.94
C VAL A 143 6.64 1.58 10.02
N TRP A 144 7.94 1.86 9.85
CA TRP A 144 8.40 2.95 8.98
C TRP A 144 8.13 2.66 7.51
N VAL A 145 8.36 1.43 7.04
CA VAL A 145 7.99 1.02 5.68
C VAL A 145 6.50 1.20 5.45
N ALA A 146 5.65 0.79 6.40
CA ALA A 146 4.20 1.00 6.29
C ALA A 146 3.82 2.48 6.20
N ARG A 147 4.44 3.36 7.00
CA ARG A 147 4.19 4.81 6.99
C ARG A 147 4.62 5.45 5.67
N ILE A 148 5.84 5.15 5.22
CA ILE A 148 6.37 5.65 3.95
C ILE A 148 5.47 5.20 2.80
N ASN A 149 5.04 3.94 2.81
CA ASN A 149 4.15 3.38 1.80
C ASN A 149 2.80 4.11 1.74
N VAL A 150 2.19 4.41 2.89
CA VAL A 150 0.95 5.21 2.96
C VAL A 150 1.17 6.63 2.45
N LEU A 151 2.25 7.31 2.85
CA LEU A 151 2.55 8.65 2.36
C LEU A 151 2.73 8.68 0.84
N MET A 152 3.49 7.74 0.29
CA MET A 152 3.66 7.61 -1.15
C MET A 152 2.33 7.31 -1.86
N ALA A 153 1.48 6.45 -1.30
CA ALA A 153 0.15 6.19 -1.85
C ALA A 153 -0.74 7.43 -1.86
N LEU A 154 -0.67 8.28 -0.83
CA LEU A 154 -1.36 9.57 -0.79
C LEU A 154 -0.79 10.53 -1.86
N THR A 155 0.53 10.57 -2.06
CA THR A 155 1.15 11.33 -3.16
C THR A 155 0.66 10.84 -4.53
N VAL A 156 0.56 9.53 -4.74
CA VAL A 156 -0.01 8.94 -5.98
C VAL A 156 -1.44 9.43 -6.22
N ILE A 157 -2.28 9.49 -5.18
CA ILE A 157 -3.64 10.02 -5.29
C ILE A 157 -3.62 11.52 -5.63
N ALA A 158 -2.75 12.31 -5.01
CA ALA A 158 -2.60 13.72 -5.32
C ALA A 158 -2.19 13.95 -6.80
N LEU A 159 -1.22 13.18 -7.30
CA LEU A 159 -0.85 13.21 -8.73
C LEU A 159 -2.01 12.79 -9.64
N ALA A 160 -2.84 11.84 -9.23
CA ALA A 160 -4.03 11.46 -9.98
C ALA A 160 -5.05 12.59 -10.08
N VAL A 161 -5.20 13.42 -9.04
CA VAL A 161 -6.04 14.62 -9.08
C VAL A 161 -5.45 15.69 -10.00
N LEU A 162 -4.12 15.86 -10.01
CA LEU A 162 -3.46 16.78 -10.95
C LEU A 162 -3.67 16.37 -12.41
N LEU A 163 -3.62 15.07 -12.71
CA LEU A 163 -3.90 14.56 -14.07
C LEU A 163 -5.33 14.85 -14.53
N THR A 164 -6.32 14.89 -13.63
CA THR A 164 -7.72 15.12 -14.01
C THR A 164 -8.07 16.60 -14.09
N ARG A 165 -7.37 17.47 -13.35
CA ARG A 165 -7.64 18.91 -13.31
C ARG A 165 -6.81 19.74 -14.28
N GLY A 166 -5.80 19.14 -14.92
CA GLY A 166 -4.88 19.85 -15.82
C GLY A 166 -3.76 20.58 -15.06
N SER A 167 -2.86 21.24 -15.79
CA SER A 167 -1.79 22.04 -15.19
C SER A 167 -2.37 23.17 -14.35
N PRO A 168 -1.95 23.37 -13.08
CA PRO A 168 -2.29 24.57 -12.32
C PRO A 168 -1.55 25.83 -12.82
N PHE A 169 -0.69 25.70 -13.84
CA PHE A 169 0.13 26.75 -14.44
C PHE A 169 -0.06 26.84 -15.95
#